data_AF-A0A9Q0YPZ1-F1
#
_entry.id   AF-A0A9Q0YPZ1-F1
#
_cell.length_a   1.000
_cell.length_b   1.000
_cell.length_c   1.000
_cell.angle_alpha   90.00
_cell.angle_beta   90.00
_cell.angle_gamma   90.00
#
_symmetry.space_group_name_H-M   'P 1'
#
loop_
_entity.id
_entity.type
_entity.pdbx_description
1 polymer ?
#
loop_
_entity_poly.entity_id
_entity_poly.type
_entity_poly.pdbx_seq_one_letter_code
_entity_poly.pdbx_strand_id
1 'polypeptide(L)'
;MHIAYEAKAVLRNLPLQIAAIACHGNREYEIYVDKSLKSFTRKPVQQLVCVPEHQILISLSDNIIHVHEMSHFTEMFSIAKTKGASLFATDIRKISSASGLETHRLKLCVAVKRKIQLFDWRSRSFTEITEIGLADVPRSLAWCSHSIFVGFKRDYYLINNMTSLTSLV
;
A
#
# COMPACT_ATOMS: atom_id res chain seq x y z
N MET A 1 -5.94 26.34 13.79
CA MET A 1 -6.88 25.50 14.55
C MET A 1 -7.15 24.25 13.70
N HIS A 2 -6.43 23.16 13.95
CA HIS A 2 -6.60 21.93 13.17
C HIS A 2 -7.89 21.26 13.64
N ILE A 3 -8.89 21.21 12.76
CA ILE A 3 -10.14 20.50 13.01
C ILE A 3 -9.77 19.03 13.17
N ALA A 4 -10.08 18.44 14.31
CA ALA A 4 -9.88 17.02 14.55
C ALA A 4 -10.63 16.23 13.47
N TYR A 5 -9.91 15.39 12.74
CA TYR A 5 -10.49 14.56 11.70
C TYR A 5 -11.43 13.54 12.35
N GLU A 6 -12.75 13.71 12.16
CA GLU A 6 -13.76 12.73 12.59
C GLU A 6 -14.09 11.83 11.39
N ALA A 7 -13.71 10.55 11.50
CA ALA A 7 -13.97 9.56 10.46
C ALA A 7 -15.48 9.29 10.33
N LYS A 8 -16.11 9.75 9.25
CA LYS A 8 -17.50 9.42 8.92
C LYS A 8 -17.55 8.28 7.91
N ALA A 9 -18.33 7.25 8.21
CA ALA A 9 -18.57 6.14 7.28
C ALA A 9 -19.32 6.68 6.06
N VAL A 10 -18.67 6.59 4.90
CA VAL A 10 -19.17 7.16 3.64
C VAL A 10 -20.24 6.27 3.00
N LEU A 11 -20.02 4.96 2.98
CA LEU A 11 -20.96 3.96 2.51
C LEU A 11 -21.08 2.86 3.56
N ARG A 12 -22.30 2.60 4.03
CA ARG A 12 -22.57 1.56 5.04
C ARG A 12 -22.69 0.19 4.36
N ASN A 13 -22.34 -0.87 5.09
CA ASN A 13 -22.51 -2.27 4.68
C ASN A 13 -21.68 -2.73 3.46
N LEU A 14 -20.54 -2.08 3.18
CA LEU A 14 -19.60 -2.58 2.17
C LEU A 14 -18.69 -3.67 2.76
N PRO A 15 -18.29 -4.68 1.95
CA PRO A 15 -17.30 -5.68 2.35
C PRO A 15 -15.94 -5.06 2.71
N LEU A 16 -15.61 -3.93 2.08
CA LEU A 16 -14.46 -3.09 2.39
C LEU A 16 -14.97 -1.76 2.96
N GLN A 17 -14.71 -1.49 4.23
CA GLN A 17 -15.14 -0.24 4.86
C GLN A 17 -14.26 0.92 4.39
N ILE A 18 -14.88 1.94 3.79
CA ILE A 18 -14.23 3.22 3.52
C ILE A 18 -14.20 4.00 4.84
N ALA A 19 -13.06 3.97 5.52
CA ALA A 19 -12.89 4.63 6.82
C ALA A 19 -12.74 6.15 6.70
N ALA A 20 -12.25 6.64 5.55
CA ALA A 20 -11.88 8.02 5.38
C ALA A 20 -11.82 8.43 3.91
N ILE A 21 -12.25 9.66 3.62
CA ILE A 21 -11.93 10.36 2.39
C ILE A 21 -11.27 11.67 2.82
N ALA A 22 -9.96 11.75 2.65
CA ALA A 22 -9.23 12.97 2.89
C ALA A 22 -9.17 13.74 1.57
N CYS A 23 -10.03 14.75 1.41
CA CYS A 23 -9.93 15.74 0.34
C CYS A 23 -9.22 16.99 0.88
N HIS A 24 -8.36 17.58 0.06
CA HIS A 24 -7.78 18.89 0.38
C HIS A 24 -8.83 19.97 0.07
N GLY A 25 -9.53 20.46 1.09
CA GLY A 25 -10.54 21.53 0.97
C GLY A 25 -11.95 21.12 1.42
N ASN A 26 -12.86 22.09 1.41
CA ASN A 26 -14.20 21.96 1.99
C ASN A 26 -15.26 21.57 0.94
N ARG A 27 -14.94 20.64 0.03
CA ARG A 27 -15.84 20.21 -1.03
C ARG A 27 -16.61 18.97 -0.59
N GLU A 28 -17.93 19.06 -0.61
CA GLU A 28 -18.81 17.90 -0.46
C GLU A 28 -18.80 17.10 -1.77
N TYR A 29 -18.65 15.79 -1.67
CA TYR A 29 -18.66 14.88 -2.81
C TYR A 29 -19.81 13.88 -2.62
N GLU A 30 -20.69 13.78 -3.62
CA GLU A 30 -21.63 12.67 -3.70
C GLU A 30 -20.92 11.44 -4.25
N ILE A 31 -21.10 10.32 -3.56
CA ILE A 31 -20.40 9.08 -3.88
C ILE A 31 -21.44 8.04 -4.22
N TYR A 32 -21.34 7.51 -5.43
CA TYR A 32 -22.17 6.43 -5.94
C TYR A 32 -21.32 5.21 -6.22
N VAL A 33 -21.93 4.03 -6.10
CA VAL A 33 -21.31 2.78 -6.53
C VAL A 33 -21.51 2.66 -8.03
N ASP A 34 -20.43 2.83 -8.79
CA ASP A 34 -20.46 2.65 -10.25
C ASP A 34 -20.67 1.17 -10.63
N LYS A 35 -19.91 0.26 -10.01
CA LYS A 35 -19.96 -1.17 -10.31
C LYS A 35 -19.64 -2.03 -9.09
N SER A 36 -20.38 -3.14 -8.93
CA SER A 36 -20.09 -4.17 -7.92
C SER A 36 -19.47 -5.40 -8.58
N LEU A 37 -18.19 -5.65 -8.32
CA LEU A 37 -17.44 -6.80 -8.85
C LEU A 37 -17.26 -7.88 -7.79
N LYS A 38 -18.25 -8.77 -7.65
CA LYS A 38 -18.23 -9.85 -6.62
C LYS A 38 -17.13 -10.89 -6.83
N SER A 39 -16.61 -11.01 -8.06
CA SER A 39 -15.56 -11.96 -8.43
C SER A 39 -14.16 -11.36 -8.47
N PHE A 40 -13.99 -10.11 -8.00
CA PHE A 40 -12.68 -9.43 -7.99
C PHE A 40 -11.65 -10.24 -7.21
N THR A 41 -12.01 -10.71 -6.01
CA THR A 41 -11.21 -11.65 -5.22
C THR A 41 -12.09 -12.75 -4.67
N ARG A 42 -11.54 -13.96 -4.52
CA ARG A 42 -12.26 -15.10 -3.90
C ARG A 42 -12.37 -14.97 -2.38
N LYS A 43 -11.45 -14.22 -1.77
CA LYS A 43 -11.40 -13.94 -0.33
C LYS A 43 -11.59 -12.44 -0.10
N PRO A 44 -12.00 -12.02 1.10
CA PRO A 44 -12.13 -10.60 1.41
C PRO A 44 -10.81 -9.85 1.13
N VAL A 45 -10.92 -8.59 0.72
CA VAL A 45 -9.77 -7.71 0.55
C VAL A 45 -9.44 -7.07 1.91
N GLN A 46 -8.21 -7.25 2.40
CA GLN A 46 -7.73 -6.63 3.64
C GLN A 46 -7.25 -5.18 3.42
N GLN A 47 -6.54 -4.95 2.31
CA GLN A 47 -6.05 -3.64 1.90
C GLN A 47 -6.08 -3.54 0.37
N LEU A 48 -6.30 -2.33 -0.15
CA LEU A 48 -6.34 -2.05 -1.58
C LEU A 48 -5.70 -0.68 -1.83
N VAL A 49 -4.84 -0.61 -2.84
CA VAL A 49 -4.26 0.66 -3.32
C VAL A 49 -4.39 0.72 -4.84
N CYS A 50 -4.76 1.89 -5.33
CA CYS A 50 -4.75 2.24 -6.75
C CYS A 50 -3.45 2.95 -7.11
N VAL A 51 -2.82 2.55 -8.22
CA VAL A 51 -1.63 3.23 -8.77
C VAL A 51 -1.90 3.58 -10.25
N PRO A 52 -2.56 4.73 -10.50
CA PRO A 52 -2.96 5.14 -11.86
C PRO A 52 -1.79 5.28 -12.82
N GLU A 53 -0.64 5.77 -12.37
CA GLU A 53 0.57 5.98 -13.17
C GLU A 53 1.12 4.69 -13.79
N HIS A 54 0.73 3.55 -13.24
CA HIS A 54 1.08 2.22 -13.76
C HIS A 54 -0.15 1.42 -14.21
N GLN A 55 -1.36 1.99 -14.15
CA GLN A 55 -2.62 1.34 -14.51
C GLN A 55 -2.86 0.02 -13.77
N ILE A 56 -2.48 -0.02 -12.48
CA ILE A 56 -2.63 -1.22 -11.64
C ILE A 56 -3.36 -0.95 -10.34
N LEU A 57 -3.92 -2.02 -9.79
CA LEU A 57 -4.42 -2.11 -8.42
C LEU A 57 -3.64 -3.18 -7.66
N ILE A 58 -3.26 -2.86 -6.44
CA ILE A 58 -2.55 -3.79 -5.55
C ILE A 58 -3.49 -4.11 -4.41
N SER A 59 -3.78 -5.39 -4.21
CA SER A 59 -4.64 -5.85 -3.12
C SER A 59 -3.92 -6.85 -2.24
N LEU A 60 -4.26 -6.82 -0.95
CA LEU A 60 -3.95 -7.86 0.01
C LEU A 60 -5.20 -8.70 0.22
N SER A 61 -5.14 -9.96 -0.17
CA SER A 61 -6.23 -10.92 -0.02
C SER A 61 -5.65 -12.30 0.28
N ASP A 62 -6.25 -13.02 1.22
CA ASP A 62 -5.76 -14.33 1.68
C ASP A 62 -4.31 -14.29 2.20
N ASN A 63 -3.91 -13.16 2.77
CA ASN A 63 -2.54 -12.90 3.24
C ASN A 63 -1.47 -13.02 2.14
N ILE A 64 -1.83 -12.73 0.89
CA ILE A 64 -0.92 -12.66 -0.27
C ILE A 64 -1.20 -11.34 -1.01
N ILE A 65 -0.14 -10.74 -1.58
CA ILE A 65 -0.26 -9.58 -2.46
C ILE A 65 -0.62 -10.03 -3.87
N HIS A 66 -1.66 -9.41 -4.42
CA HIS A 66 -2.16 -9.62 -5.77
C HIS A 66 -2.10 -8.30 -6.54
N VAL A 67 -1.72 -8.36 -7.81
CA VAL A 67 -1.66 -7.21 -8.72
C VAL A 67 -2.70 -7.41 -9.81
N HIS A 68 -3.53 -6.40 -10.03
CA HIS A 68 -4.62 -6.42 -11.00
C HIS A 68 -4.44 -5.28 -12.00
N GLU A 69 -4.91 -5.47 -13.22
CA GLU A 69 -5.01 -4.40 -14.20
C GLU A 69 -6.20 -3.49 -13.87
N MET A 70 -6.01 -2.18 -13.92
CA MET A 70 -7.05 -1.21 -13.54
C MET A 70 -8.20 -1.10 -14.55
N SER A 71 -7.96 -1.38 -15.84
CA SER A 71 -8.98 -1.28 -16.90
C SER A 71 -10.11 -2.29 -16.75
N HIS A 72 -9.77 -3.54 -16.40
CA HIS A 72 -10.73 -4.64 -16.32
C HIS A 72 -10.83 -5.26 -14.94
N PHE A 73 -10.01 -4.81 -13.98
CA PHE A 73 -9.93 -5.35 -12.61
C PHE A 73 -9.57 -6.85 -12.58
N THR A 74 -8.86 -7.33 -13.60
CA THR A 74 -8.42 -8.73 -13.71
C THR A 74 -7.07 -8.92 -13.05
N GLU A 75 -6.88 -10.02 -12.32
CA GLU A 75 -5.60 -10.37 -11.72
C GLU A 75 -4.55 -10.59 -12.82
N MET A 76 -3.43 -9.86 -12.70
CA MET A 76 -2.24 -10.04 -13.53
C MET A 76 -1.37 -11.17 -12.98
N PHE A 77 -1.09 -11.12 -11.67
CA PHE A 77 -0.31 -12.12 -10.93
C PHE A 77 -0.41 -11.89 -9.42
N SER A 78 0.02 -12.90 -8.66
CA SER A 78 0.22 -12.83 -7.21
C SER A 78 1.70 -12.99 -6.85
N ILE A 79 2.14 -12.34 -5.77
CA ILE A 79 3.53 -12.39 -5.31
C ILE A 79 3.65 -13.48 -4.24
N ALA A 80 3.89 -14.72 -4.65
CA ALA A 80 3.87 -15.89 -3.75
C ALA A 80 4.79 -15.74 -2.51
N LYS A 81 5.90 -15.01 -2.62
CA LYS A 81 6.84 -14.74 -1.52
C LYS A 81 6.23 -13.93 -0.37
N THR A 82 5.14 -13.21 -0.65
CA THR A 82 4.38 -12.44 0.34
C THR A 82 3.38 -13.27 1.14
N LYS A 83 3.34 -14.59 0.96
CA LYS A 83 2.41 -15.46 1.71
C LYS A 83 2.57 -15.31 3.21
N GLY A 84 1.48 -14.98 3.89
CA GLY A 84 1.44 -14.60 5.30
C GLY A 84 1.59 -13.09 5.53
N ALA A 85 1.40 -12.28 4.49
CA ALA A 85 1.37 -10.83 4.59
C ALA A 85 0.21 -10.36 5.46
N SER A 86 0.48 -9.41 6.35
CA SER A 86 -0.53 -8.81 7.22
C SER A 86 -0.84 -7.36 6.86
N LEU A 87 0.10 -6.65 6.22
CA LEU A 87 -0.13 -5.32 5.68
C LEU A 87 0.90 -4.96 4.60
N PHE A 88 0.57 -3.96 3.77
CA PHE A 88 1.49 -3.34 2.84
C PHE A 88 1.36 -1.82 2.80
N ALA A 89 2.40 -1.16 2.27
CA ALA A 89 2.44 0.25 1.96
C ALA A 89 3.18 0.48 0.64
N THR A 90 2.72 1.46 -0.14
CA THR A 90 3.33 1.83 -1.44
C THR A 90 3.91 3.24 -1.38
N ASP A 91 4.96 3.47 -2.16
CA ASP A 91 5.55 4.79 -2.38
C ASP A 91 5.67 5.00 -3.89
N ILE A 92 4.99 6.02 -4.41
CA ILE A 92 5.10 6.42 -5.81
C ILE A 92 5.80 7.77 -5.91
N ARG A 93 6.84 7.84 -6.74
CA ARG A 93 7.58 9.07 -6.96
C ARG A 93 7.76 9.37 -8.41
N LYS A 94 7.55 10.64 -8.74
CA LYS A 94 7.93 11.23 -10.01
C LYS A 94 9.45 11.38 -10.06
N ILE A 95 10.05 10.96 -11.17
CA ILE A 95 11.49 11.03 -11.43
C ILE A 95 11.69 11.65 -12.80
N SER A 96 12.40 12.77 -12.83
CA SER A 96 12.83 13.43 -14.06
C SER A 96 14.22 12.94 -14.44
N SER A 97 14.39 12.47 -15.67
CA SER A 97 15.70 12.13 -16.22
C SER A 97 16.49 13.39 -16.59
N ALA A 98 17.80 13.26 -16.81
CA ALA A 98 18.63 14.34 -17.36
C ALA A 98 18.16 14.79 -18.76
N SER A 99 17.46 13.93 -19.50
CA SER A 99 16.84 14.24 -20.79
C SER A 99 15.46 14.93 -20.67
N GLY A 100 14.98 15.20 -19.45
CA GLY A 100 13.67 15.80 -19.20
C GLY A 100 12.49 14.82 -19.28
N LEU A 101 12.74 13.53 -19.52
CA LEU A 101 11.69 12.51 -19.52
C LEU A 101 11.24 12.25 -18.09
N GLU A 102 9.94 12.42 -17.86
CA GLU A 102 9.33 12.17 -16.56
C GLU A 102 8.81 10.73 -16.50
N THR A 103 9.21 10.01 -15.46
CA THR A 103 8.77 8.64 -15.18
C THR A 103 8.30 8.52 -13.74
N HIS A 104 7.58 7.45 -13.42
CA HIS A 104 7.17 7.16 -12.05
C HIS A 104 7.85 5.88 -11.58
N ARG A 105 8.41 5.91 -10.37
CA ARG A 105 8.87 4.69 -9.67
C ARG A 105 7.89 4.36 -8.55
N LEU A 106 7.49 3.10 -8.54
CA LEU A 106 6.66 2.53 -7.50
C LEU A 106 7.46 1.52 -6.67
N LYS A 107 7.52 1.77 -5.37
CA LYS A 107 8.00 0.79 -4.38
C LYS A 107 6.84 0.21 -3.61
N LEU A 108 6.98 -1.06 -3.24
CA LEU A 108 6.05 -1.78 -2.39
C LEU A 108 6.80 -2.32 -1.17
N CYS A 109 6.30 -2.02 0.03
CA CYS A 109 6.74 -2.62 1.28
C CYS A 109 5.64 -3.55 1.80
N VAL A 110 5.98 -4.80 2.06
CA VAL A 110 5.04 -5.81 2.56
C VAL A 110 5.53 -6.34 3.91
N ALA A 111 4.71 -6.24 4.94
CA ALA A 111 4.98 -6.89 6.22
C ALA A 111 4.49 -8.33 6.19
N VAL A 112 5.39 -9.27 6.46
CA VAL A 112 5.13 -10.72 6.51
C VAL A 112 5.63 -11.24 7.85
N LYS A 113 4.72 -11.52 8.79
CA LYS A 113 5.12 -11.93 10.17
C LYS A 113 6.09 -10.90 10.79
N ARG A 114 7.27 -11.31 11.27
CA ARG A 114 8.29 -10.44 11.89
C ARG A 114 9.35 -9.96 10.89
N LYS A 115 8.94 -9.60 9.68
CA LYS A 115 9.83 -9.06 8.65
C LYS A 115 9.08 -8.14 7.69
N ILE A 116 9.83 -7.31 6.99
CA ILE A 116 9.35 -6.56 5.83
C ILE A 116 10.11 -6.99 4.57
N GLN A 117 9.42 -6.97 3.44
CA GLN A 117 9.95 -7.25 2.12
C GLN A 117 9.73 -6.02 1.24
N LEU A 118 10.79 -5.56 0.58
CA LEU A 118 10.77 -4.41 -0.32
C LEU A 118 10.84 -4.87 -1.76
N PHE A 119 9.96 -4.31 -2.60
CA PHE A 119 9.90 -4.59 -4.02
C PHE A 119 9.94 -3.28 -4.81
N ASP A 120 10.52 -3.34 -6.01
CA ASP A 120 10.51 -2.29 -7.01
C ASP A 120 9.62 -2.74 -8.19
N TRP A 121 8.79 -1.82 -8.70
CA TRP A 121 7.99 -2.08 -9.89
C TRP A 121 8.81 -1.80 -11.15
N ARG A 122 9.04 -2.84 -11.96
CA ARG A 122 9.76 -2.74 -13.23
C ARG A 122 9.15 -3.67 -14.27
N SER A 123 9.01 -3.18 -15.50
CA SER A 123 8.57 -4.00 -16.64
C SER A 123 7.29 -4.80 -16.36
N ARG A 124 6.28 -4.15 -15.76
CA ARG A 124 5.01 -4.76 -15.33
C ARG A 124 5.14 -5.90 -14.31
N SER A 125 6.18 -5.89 -13.49
CA SER A 125 6.40 -6.90 -12.45
C SER A 125 7.01 -6.29 -11.18
N PHE A 126 6.82 -6.94 -10.04
CA PHE A 126 7.55 -6.59 -8.81
C PHE A 126 8.81 -7.44 -8.68
N THR A 127 9.95 -6.77 -8.61
CA THR A 127 11.24 -7.39 -8.29
C THR A 127 11.60 -7.09 -6.85
N GLU A 128 11.98 -8.12 -6.09
CA GLU A 128 12.43 -7.93 -4.71
C GLU A 128 13.76 -7.18 -4.67
N ILE A 129 13.84 -6.20 -3.78
CA ILE A 129 15.05 -5.42 -3.49
C ILE A 129 15.77 -6.03 -2.30
N THR A 130 15.05 -6.23 -1.19
CA THR A 130 15.62 -6.73 0.07
C THR A 130 14.53 -7.20 1.03
N GLU A 131 14.94 -7.95 2.04
CA GLU A 131 14.13 -8.43 3.14
C GLU A 131 14.82 -8.07 4.46
N ILE A 132 14.06 -7.52 5.41
CA ILE A 132 14.58 -7.04 6.70
C ILE A 132 13.81 -7.71 7.83
N GLY A 133 14.52 -8.44 8.68
CA GLY A 133 13.97 -9.02 9.91
C GLY A 133 13.69 -7.95 10.96
N LEU A 134 12.62 -8.13 11.73
CA LEU A 134 12.13 -7.17 12.71
C LEU A 134 12.01 -7.79 14.10
N ALA A 135 12.05 -6.94 15.12
CA ALA A 135 11.93 -7.35 16.51
C ALA A 135 10.54 -7.91 16.84
N ASP A 136 9.48 -7.44 16.19
CA ASP A 136 8.11 -7.91 16.41
C ASP A 136 7.29 -7.88 15.09
N VAL A 137 6.01 -8.25 15.14
CA VAL A 137 5.07 -8.24 14.02
C VAL A 137 4.58 -6.81 13.77
N PRO A 138 4.81 -6.24 12.57
CA PRO A 138 4.29 -4.91 12.22
C PRO A 138 2.77 -4.83 12.35
N ARG A 139 2.29 -3.69 12.87
CA ARG A 139 0.89 -3.31 13.00
C ARG A 139 0.53 -2.13 12.10
N SER A 140 1.50 -1.30 11.74
CA SER A 140 1.34 -0.22 10.75
C SER A 140 2.61 -0.05 9.92
N LEU A 141 2.44 0.43 8.69
CA LEU A 141 3.51 0.77 7.76
C LEU A 141 3.19 2.11 7.09
N ALA A 142 4.18 3.00 7.00
CA ALA A 142 4.08 4.22 6.22
C ALA A 142 5.42 4.59 5.61
N TRP A 143 5.41 5.00 4.34
CA TRP A 143 6.58 5.59 3.71
C TRP A 143 6.69 7.07 4.09
N CYS A 144 7.90 7.52 4.38
CA CYS A 144 8.23 8.92 4.60
C CYS A 144 9.53 9.22 3.88
N SER A 145 9.44 9.84 2.70
CA SER A 145 10.61 10.03 1.83
C SER A 145 11.35 8.70 1.67
N HIS A 146 12.66 8.65 1.87
CA HIS A 146 13.49 7.45 1.68
C HIS A 146 13.42 6.42 2.81
N SER A 147 12.45 6.54 3.71
CA SER A 147 12.38 5.74 4.92
C SER A 147 11.01 5.13 5.11
N ILE A 148 10.96 4.05 5.87
CA ILE A 148 9.71 3.36 6.22
C ILE A 148 9.56 3.43 7.73
N PHE A 149 8.44 3.96 8.17
CA PHE A 149 7.98 3.84 9.54
C PHE A 149 7.27 2.50 9.71
N VAL A 150 7.68 1.75 10.72
CA VAL A 150 7.09 0.47 11.10
C VAL A 150 6.59 0.60 12.53
N GLY A 151 5.27 0.60 12.71
CA GLY A 151 4.67 0.56 14.05
C GLY A 151 4.47 -0.87 14.51
N PHE A 152 4.81 -1.15 15.76
CA PHE A 152 4.53 -2.39 16.47
C PHE A 152 3.45 -2.15 17.53
N LYS A 153 3.18 -3.17 18.36
CA LYS A 153 2.20 -3.03 19.45
C LYS A 153 2.62 -2.00 20.51
N ARG A 154 3.93 -1.87 20.77
CA ARG A 154 4.48 -1.04 21.87
C ARG A 154 5.52 -0.02 21.42
N ASP A 155 6.12 -0.21 20.25
CA ASP A 155 7.24 0.60 19.76
C ASP A 155 7.05 0.94 18.28
N TYR A 156 7.89 1.82 17.74
CA TYR A 156 7.94 2.10 16.30
C TYR A 156 9.39 2.30 15.85
N TYR A 157 9.70 1.81 14.65
CA TYR A 157 11.06 1.80 14.11
C TYR A 157 11.08 2.59 12.80
N LEU A 158 12.17 3.33 12.58
CA LEU A 158 12.46 3.96 11.31
C LEU A 158 13.50 3.12 10.57
N ILE A 159 13.15 2.71 9.35
CA ILE A 159 14.01 1.93 8.47
C ILE A 159 14.43 2.81 7.31
N ASN A 160 15.71 3.19 7.29
CA ASN A 160 16.29 3.96 6.20
C ASN A 160 16.81 3.00 5.10
N ASN A 161 16.81 3.46 3.85
CA ASN A 161 17.44 2.76 2.71
C ASN A 161 18.95 2.48 2.90
N MET A 162 19.56 2.84 4.03
CA MET A 162 20.94 2.55 4.42
C MET A 162 20.97 1.65 5.66
N THR A 163 20.50 0.41 5.49
CA THR A 163 20.87 -0.81 6.26
C THR A 163 20.85 -0.79 7.80
N SER A 164 20.31 0.25 8.43
CA SER A 164 20.33 0.42 9.89
C SER A 164 18.90 0.63 10.41
N LEU A 165 18.48 -0.28 11.29
CA LEU A 165 17.29 -0.09 12.11
C LEU A 165 17.66 0.91 13.20
N THR A 166 17.02 2.08 13.21
CA THR A 166 17.16 3.03 14.33
C THR A 166 15.82 3.08 15.07
N SER A 167 15.83 2.69 16.34
CA SER A 167 14.70 2.92 17.23
C SER A 167 14.61 4.41 17.54
N LEU A 168 13.43 5.00 17.35
CA LEU A 168 13.17 6.36 17.81
C LEU A 168 12.50 6.23 19.19
N VAL A 169 13.30 6.40 20.24
CA VAL A 169 12.85 6.50 21.64
C VAL A 169 13.11 7.92 22.11
#